data_AF-A0A6C0DZV0-F1
#
_entry.id   AF-A0A6C0DZV0-F1
#
_cell.length_a   1.000
_cell.length_b   1.000
_cell.length_c   1.000
_cell.angle_alpha   90.00
_cell.angle_beta   90.00
_cell.angle_gamma   90.00
#
_symmetry.space_group_name_H-M   'P 1'
#
loop_
_entity.id
_entity.type
_entity.pdbx_description
1 polymer ?
#
loop_
_entity_poly.entity_id
_entity_poly.type
_entity_poly.pdbx_seq_one_letter_code
_entity_poly.pdbx_strand_id
1 'polypeptide(L)'
;MNSRWTTEEKNKLINLYSNKKTFAEIGKILNRSPNAIKLRIEAIIYTNLAKNKSPKDIAKSLNIDMDTLKKHYYSHKSFKENRGEKVVDISFDNIKQNKLTDENRILEEILKNYEMKKKIKKLYKANKLDKKHKLIFEKLLGL
;
A
#
# COMPACT_ATOMS: atom_id res chain seq x y z
N MET A 1 -32.19 -19.47 3.06
CA MET A 1 -32.34 -18.11 3.61
C MET A 1 -31.08 -17.30 3.34
N ASN A 2 -31.19 -16.20 2.59
CA ASN A 2 -30.08 -15.27 2.33
C ASN A 2 -30.07 -14.18 3.40
N SER A 3 -29.51 -14.46 4.58
CA SER A 3 -29.36 -13.42 5.61
C SER A 3 -28.32 -12.38 5.18
N ARG A 4 -28.66 -11.09 5.31
CA ARG A 4 -27.75 -9.98 5.03
C ARG A 4 -26.54 -10.06 5.97
N TRP A 5 -25.36 -9.72 5.46
CA TRP A 5 -24.13 -9.68 6.25
C TRP A 5 -24.12 -8.49 7.23
N THR A 6 -24.04 -8.78 8.52
CA THR A 6 -23.90 -7.75 9.56
C THR A 6 -22.49 -7.17 9.59
N THR A 7 -22.30 -6.05 10.28
CA THR A 7 -20.97 -5.44 10.44
C THR A 7 -20.04 -6.34 11.27
N GLU A 8 -20.57 -6.98 12.30
CA GLU A 8 -19.84 -7.94 13.14
C GLU A 8 -19.38 -9.16 12.36
N GLU A 9 -20.27 -9.75 11.54
CA GLU A 9 -19.92 -10.87 10.67
C GLU A 9 -18.80 -10.49 9.69
N LYS A 10 -18.82 -9.26 9.13
CA LYS A 10 -17.76 -8.78 8.22
C LYS A 10 -16.43 -8.63 8.94
N ASN A 11 -16.43 -8.06 10.15
CA ASN A 11 -15.22 -7.92 10.95
C ASN A 11 -14.64 -9.28 11.33
N LYS A 12 -15.50 -10.22 11.73
CA LYS A 12 -15.12 -11.60 12.04
C LYS A 12 -14.57 -12.32 10.81
N LEU A 13 -15.21 -12.16 9.66
CA LEU A 13 -14.73 -12.69 8.37
C LEU A 13 -13.32 -12.18 8.05
N ILE A 14 -13.10 -10.87 8.11
CA ILE A 14 -11.80 -10.25 7.83
C ILE A 14 -10.73 -10.82 8.77
N ASN A 15 -11.03 -10.92 10.06
CA ASN A 15 -10.11 -11.47 11.05
C ASN A 15 -9.81 -12.96 10.82
N LEU A 16 -10.81 -13.78 10.52
CA LEU A 16 -10.59 -15.20 10.26
C LEU A 16 -9.77 -15.41 8.98
N TYR A 17 -10.02 -14.60 7.96
CA TYR A 17 -9.29 -14.66 6.69
C TYR A 17 -7.83 -14.20 6.84
N SER A 18 -7.58 -13.11 7.59
CA SER A 18 -6.22 -12.65 7.86
C SER A 18 -5.39 -13.64 8.68
N ASN A 19 -6.06 -14.46 9.50
CA ASN A 19 -5.46 -15.59 10.21
C ASN A 19 -5.29 -16.86 9.34
N LYS A 20 -5.33 -16.72 8.00
CA LYS A 20 -5.08 -17.79 7.01
C LYS A 20 -6.02 -18.98 7.10
N LYS A 21 -7.23 -18.82 7.68
CA LYS A 21 -8.25 -19.86 7.62
C LYS A 21 -8.80 -20.01 6.20
N THR A 22 -9.05 -21.23 5.79
CA THR A 22 -9.65 -21.56 4.51
C THR A 22 -11.13 -21.15 4.46
N PHE A 23 -11.68 -20.97 3.26
CA PHE A 23 -13.10 -20.65 3.11
C PHE A 23 -14.04 -21.71 3.71
N ALA A 24 -13.61 -22.97 3.72
CA ALA A 24 -14.38 -24.05 4.32
C ALA A 24 -14.46 -23.92 5.85
N GLU A 25 -13.33 -23.62 6.51
CA GLU A 25 -13.28 -23.41 7.96
C GLU A 25 -14.06 -22.15 8.38
N ILE A 26 -13.89 -21.06 7.64
CA ILE A 26 -14.63 -19.82 7.88
C ILE A 26 -16.13 -20.06 7.71
N GLY A 27 -16.51 -20.81 6.68
CA GLY A 27 -17.90 -21.19 6.42
C GLY A 27 -18.52 -21.95 7.60
N LYS A 28 -17.79 -22.91 8.19
CA LYS A 28 -18.21 -23.62 9.40
C LYS A 28 -18.41 -22.66 10.59
N ILE A 29 -17.49 -21.72 10.81
CA ILE A 29 -17.53 -20.79 11.94
C ILE A 29 -18.67 -19.76 11.81
N LEU A 30 -18.95 -19.30 10.59
CA LEU A 30 -19.97 -18.28 10.32
C LEU A 30 -21.31 -18.88 9.89
N ASN A 31 -21.42 -20.21 9.84
CA ASN A 31 -22.59 -20.94 9.34
C ASN A 31 -23.00 -20.48 7.92
N ARG A 32 -22.03 -20.38 7.01
CA ARG A 32 -22.22 -19.99 5.60
C ARG A 32 -21.53 -20.98 4.67
N SER A 33 -22.00 -21.07 3.43
CA SER A 33 -21.33 -21.87 2.42
C SER A 33 -19.94 -21.29 2.08
N PRO A 34 -18.93 -22.12 1.77
CA PRO A 34 -17.59 -21.64 1.40
C PRO A 34 -17.62 -20.66 0.22
N ASN A 35 -18.53 -20.89 -0.73
CA ASN A 35 -18.72 -19.98 -1.87
C ASN A 35 -19.26 -18.60 -1.43
N ALA A 36 -20.19 -18.55 -0.48
CA ALA A 36 -20.68 -17.29 0.07
C ALA A 36 -19.58 -16.50 0.80
N ILE A 37 -18.67 -17.20 1.49
CA ILE A 37 -17.48 -16.58 2.10
C ILE A 37 -16.58 -15.97 1.03
N LYS A 38 -16.24 -16.76 -0.01
CA LYS A 38 -15.39 -16.32 -1.12
C LYS A 38 -15.94 -15.06 -1.79
N LEU A 39 -17.20 -15.12 -2.24
CA LEU A 39 -17.88 -13.99 -2.89
C LEU A 39 -17.90 -12.74 -1.99
N ARG A 40 -18.00 -12.94 -0.67
CA ARG A 40 -18.01 -11.83 0.27
C ARG A 40 -16.65 -11.16 0.40
N ILE A 41 -15.57 -11.94 0.48
CA ILE A 41 -14.19 -11.41 0.50
C ILE A 41 -13.91 -10.61 -0.78
N GLU A 42 -14.23 -11.19 -1.94
CA GLU A 42 -14.11 -10.55 -3.25
C GLU A 42 -14.88 -9.22 -3.30
N ALA A 43 -16.12 -9.20 -2.81
CA ALA A 43 -16.93 -7.99 -2.74
C ALA A 43 -16.35 -6.92 -1.80
N ILE A 44 -15.81 -7.32 -0.64
CA ILE A 44 -15.17 -6.41 0.32
C ILE A 44 -13.93 -5.77 -0.31
N ILE A 45 -13.09 -6.56 -0.98
CA ILE A 45 -11.89 -6.07 -1.67
C ILE A 45 -12.28 -5.05 -2.74
N TYR A 46 -13.21 -5.42 -3.64
CA TYR A 46 -13.68 -4.53 -4.69
C TYR A 46 -14.24 -3.22 -4.14
N THR A 47 -15.10 -3.29 -3.11
CA THR A 47 -15.74 -2.09 -2.54
C THR A 47 -14.71 -1.15 -1.90
N ASN A 48 -13.69 -1.69 -1.22
CA ASN A 48 -12.63 -0.86 -0.64
C ASN A 48 -11.78 -0.19 -1.72
N LEU A 49 -11.41 -0.94 -2.75
CA LEU A 49 -10.63 -0.45 -3.87
C LEU A 49 -11.39 0.61 -4.70
N ALA A 50 -12.68 0.37 -4.97
CA ALA A 50 -13.55 1.34 -5.65
C ALA A 50 -13.77 2.64 -4.84
N LYS A 51 -13.51 2.61 -3.53
CA LYS A 51 -13.50 3.78 -2.64
C LYS A 51 -12.11 4.44 -2.56
N ASN A 52 -11.21 4.15 -3.50
CA ASN A 52 -9.85 4.67 -3.56
C ASN A 52 -8.98 4.32 -2.33
N LYS A 53 -9.29 3.24 -1.60
CA LYS A 53 -8.36 2.76 -0.57
C LYS A 53 -7.12 2.17 -1.23
N SER A 54 -5.96 2.42 -0.60
CA SER A 54 -4.68 1.87 -1.04
C SER A 54 -4.74 0.35 -1.12
N PRO A 55 -4.41 -0.27 -2.27
CA PRO A 55 -4.34 -1.72 -2.40
C PRO A 55 -3.34 -2.34 -1.41
N LYS A 56 -2.25 -1.63 -1.07
CA LYS A 56 -1.27 -2.10 -0.08
C LYS A 56 -1.89 -2.23 1.31
N ASP A 57 -2.73 -1.28 1.71
CA ASP A 57 -3.36 -1.29 3.03
C ASP A 57 -4.38 -2.42 3.15
N ILE A 58 -5.11 -2.70 2.06
CA ILE A 58 -6.05 -3.82 2.00
C ILE A 58 -5.29 -5.16 2.05
N ALA A 59 -4.24 -5.32 1.26
CA ALA A 59 -3.39 -6.52 1.28
C ALA A 59 -2.82 -6.78 2.68
N LYS A 60 -2.32 -5.72 3.33
CA LYS A 60 -1.80 -5.78 4.71
C LYS A 60 -2.89 -6.16 5.70
N SER A 61 -4.08 -5.55 5.61
CA SER A 61 -5.20 -5.84 6.50
C SER A 61 -5.71 -7.29 6.37
N LEU A 62 -5.66 -7.85 5.16
CA LEU A 62 -6.10 -9.22 4.89
C LEU A 62 -4.97 -10.23 4.99
N ASN A 63 -3.74 -9.80 5.26
CA ASN A 63 -2.55 -10.65 5.32
C ASN A 63 -2.38 -11.54 4.06
N ILE A 64 -2.60 -10.93 2.88
CA ILE A 64 -2.45 -11.58 1.57
C ILE A 64 -1.43 -10.85 0.72
N ASP A 65 -0.87 -11.55 -0.25
CA ASP A 65 -0.02 -10.96 -1.27
C ASP A 65 -0.83 -10.14 -2.30
N MET A 66 -0.12 -9.31 -3.07
CA MET A 66 -0.73 -8.44 -4.07
C MET A 66 -1.37 -9.21 -5.23
N ASP A 67 -0.87 -10.39 -5.57
CA ASP A 67 -1.41 -11.17 -6.70
C ASP A 67 -2.72 -11.86 -6.30
N THR A 68 -2.81 -12.36 -5.07
CA THR A 68 -4.05 -12.84 -4.47
C THR A 68 -5.09 -11.71 -4.36
N LEU A 69 -4.68 -10.51 -3.94
CA LEU A 69 -5.57 -9.34 -3.91
C LEU A 69 -6.11 -9.02 -5.31
N LYS A 70 -5.24 -8.97 -6.33
CA LYS A 70 -5.62 -8.74 -7.73
C LYS A 70 -6.61 -9.80 -8.21
N LYS A 71 -6.33 -11.08 -7.95
CA LYS A 71 -7.20 -12.20 -8.36
C LYS A 71 -8.61 -12.04 -7.80
N HIS A 72 -8.74 -11.71 -6.52
CA HIS A 72 -10.04 -11.47 -5.89
C HIS A 72 -10.76 -10.25 -6.47
N TYR A 73 -10.03 -9.16 -6.72
CA TYR A 73 -10.59 -7.96 -7.33
C TYR A 73 -11.14 -8.25 -8.73
N TYR A 74 -10.35 -8.85 -9.62
CA TYR A 74 -10.77 -9.14 -10.99
C TYR A 74 -11.90 -10.18 -11.04
N SER A 75 -11.89 -11.17 -10.15
CA SER A 75 -12.99 -12.14 -10.00
C SER A 75 -14.32 -11.43 -9.69
N HIS A 76 -14.31 -10.45 -8.78
CA HIS A 76 -15.51 -9.66 -8.49
C HIS A 76 -15.88 -8.68 -9.61
N LYS A 77 -14.87 -8.07 -10.24
CA LYS A 77 -15.05 -7.14 -11.35
C LYS A 77 -15.76 -7.83 -12.51
N SER A 78 -15.27 -8.98 -12.95
CA SER A 78 -15.88 -9.76 -14.04
C SER A 78 -17.29 -10.21 -13.68
N PHE A 79 -17.55 -10.55 -12.42
CA PHE A 79 -18.89 -10.89 -11.96
C PHE A 79 -19.87 -9.72 -12.08
N LYS A 80 -19.43 -8.49 -11.82
CA LYS A 80 -20.23 -7.26 -12.01
C LYS A 80 -20.40 -6.90 -13.48
N GLU A 81 -19.33 -6.99 -14.28
CA GLU A 81 -19.37 -6.76 -15.73
C GLU A 81 -20.37 -7.69 -16.42
N ASN A 82 -20.35 -8.98 -16.08
CA ASN A 82 -21.29 -9.98 -16.62
C ASN A 82 -22.76 -9.70 -16.27
N ARG A 83 -23.02 -8.81 -15.30
CA ARG A 83 -24.37 -8.35 -14.93
C ARG A 83 -24.76 -7.02 -15.56
N GLY A 84 -23.88 -6.43 -16.39
CA GLY A 84 -24.05 -5.10 -16.96
C GLY A 84 -23.90 -3.98 -15.92
N GLU A 85 -23.29 -4.25 -14.76
CA GLU A 85 -23.04 -3.21 -13.76
C GLU A 85 -21.83 -2.35 -14.17
N LYS A 86 -21.89 -1.04 -13.92
CA LYS A 86 -20.74 -0.15 -14.10
C LYS A 86 -19.62 -0.57 -13.13
N VAL A 87 -18.43 -0.79 -13.66
CA VAL A 87 -17.25 -1.15 -12.88
C VAL A 87 -16.20 -0.04 -12.88
N VAL A 88 -15.45 0.04 -11.78
CA VAL A 88 -14.32 0.96 -11.63
C VAL A 88 -13.07 0.21 -12.03
N ASP A 89 -12.31 0.75 -12.99
CA ASP A 89 -11.01 0.21 -13.37
C ASP A 89 -9.89 0.73 -12.46
N ILE A 90 -9.07 -0.18 -11.97
CA ILE A 90 -8.01 0.11 -11.00
C ILE A 90 -6.71 -0.45 -11.54
N SER A 91 -5.77 0.45 -11.82
CA SER A 91 -4.42 0.05 -12.21
C SER A 91 -3.62 -0.35 -10.97
N PHE A 92 -3.12 -1.59 -10.96
CA PHE A 92 -2.21 -2.08 -9.92
C PHE A 92 -0.73 -1.85 -10.27
N ASP A 93 -0.43 -1.35 -11.48
CA ASP A 93 0.94 -1.25 -12.00
C ASP A 93 1.74 -0.14 -11.33
N ASN A 94 1.07 0.92 -10.88
CA ASN A 94 1.70 2.08 -10.22
C ASN A 94 2.18 1.79 -8.79
N ILE A 95 1.79 0.67 -8.20
CA ILE A 95 2.03 0.35 -6.77
C ILE A 95 3.51 0.04 -6.50
N LYS A 96 4.20 -0.56 -7.49
CA LYS A 96 5.63 -0.89 -7.43
C LYS A 96 6.49 0.32 -7.77
N GLN A 97 6.03 1.17 -8.68
CA GLN A 97 6.74 2.38 -9.10
C GLN A 97 6.87 3.39 -7.95
N ASN A 98 5.84 3.59 -7.13
CA ASN A 98 5.89 4.60 -6.06
C ASN A 98 7.02 4.38 -5.03
N LYS A 99 7.34 3.12 -4.69
CA LYS A 99 8.45 2.85 -3.76
C LYS A 99 9.80 3.20 -4.39
N LEU A 100 9.98 2.85 -5.66
CA LEU A 100 11.20 3.14 -6.40
C LEU A 100 11.36 4.64 -6.66
N THR A 101 10.27 5.36 -6.93
CA THR A 101 10.30 6.82 -7.10
C THR A 101 10.62 7.53 -5.79
N ASP A 102 10.08 7.08 -4.66
CA ASP A 102 10.40 7.64 -3.35
C ASP A 102 11.86 7.38 -2.97
N GLU A 103 12.36 6.17 -3.22
CA GLU A 103 13.76 5.81 -3.01
C GLU A 103 14.70 6.63 -3.91
N ASN A 104 14.36 6.79 -5.19
CA ASN A 104 15.13 7.62 -6.12
C ASN A 104 15.15 9.10 -5.69
N ARG A 105 14.01 9.64 -5.23
CA ARG A 105 13.92 11.02 -4.73
C ARG A 105 14.85 11.22 -3.52
N ILE A 106 14.86 10.28 -2.58
CA ILE A 106 15.74 10.34 -1.40
C ILE A 106 17.21 10.28 -1.85
N LEU A 107 17.56 9.42 -2.80
CA LEU A 107 18.92 9.32 -3.34
C LEU A 107 19.36 10.61 -4.02
N GLU A 108 18.49 11.26 -4.80
CA GLU A 108 18.77 12.56 -5.42
C GLU A 108 19.04 13.65 -4.38
N GLU A 109 18.27 13.70 -3.29
CA GLU A 109 18.50 14.64 -2.19
C GLU A 109 19.85 14.39 -1.48
N ILE A 110 20.22 13.13 -1.27
CA ILE A 110 21.52 12.75 -0.70
C ILE A 110 22.67 13.19 -1.61
N LEU A 111 22.56 12.94 -2.92
CA LEU A 111 23.57 13.34 -3.90
C LEU A 111 23.72 14.86 -3.96
N LYS A 112 22.61 15.59 -4.01
CA LYS A 112 22.61 17.05 -3.99
C LYS A 112 23.28 17.60 -2.73
N ASN A 113 22.95 17.04 -1.56
CA ASN A 113 23.59 17.41 -0.29
C ASN A 113 25.10 17.12 -0.30
N TYR A 114 25.52 15.99 -0.87
CA TYR A 114 26.93 15.63 -0.99
C TYR A 114 27.69 16.60 -1.90
N GLU A 115 27.14 16.97 -3.05
CA GLU A 115 27.73 17.96 -3.94
C GLU A 115 27.82 19.34 -3.31
N MET A 116 26.77 19.77 -2.60
CA MET A 116 26.78 21.03 -1.85
C MET A 116 27.89 21.02 -0.80
N LYS A 117 28.04 19.94 -0.03
CA LYS A 117 29.15 19.79 0.95
C LYS A 117 30.52 19.89 0.27
N LYS A 118 30.70 19.26 -0.90
CA LYS A 118 31.94 19.38 -1.68
C LYS A 118 32.23 20.83 -2.10
N LYS A 119 31.23 21.55 -2.60
CA LYS A 119 31.37 22.96 -3.02
C LYS A 119 31.71 23.86 -1.83
N ILE A 120 31.02 23.71 -0.70
CA ILE A 120 31.30 24.48 0.53
C ILE A 120 32.72 24.18 1.03
N LYS A 121 33.16 22.91 1.03
CA LYS A 121 34.53 22.54 1.43
C LYS A 121 35.60 23.22 0.55
N LYS A 122 35.35 23.37 -0.76
CA LYS A 122 36.26 24.12 -1.66
C LYS A 122 36.30 25.61 -1.31
N LEU A 123 35.15 26.23 -1.03
CA LEU A 123 35.06 27.64 -0.63
C LEU A 123 35.73 27.90 0.72
N TYR A 124 35.56 26.98 1.69
CA TYR A 124 36.22 27.03 2.99
C TYR A 124 37.75 27.02 2.84
N LYS A 125 38.29 26.05 2.09
CA LYS A 125 39.73 25.94 1.82
C LYS A 125 40.31 27.15 1.09
N ALA A 126 39.54 27.74 0.18
CA ALA A 126 39.92 28.95 -0.53
C ALA A 126 39.76 30.24 0.30
N ASN A 127 39.38 30.13 1.58
CA ASN A 127 39.13 31.25 2.48
C ASN A 127 38.03 32.22 1.99
N LYS A 128 37.11 31.74 1.15
CA LYS A 128 36.04 32.54 0.50
C LYS A 128 34.73 32.57 1.30
N LEU A 129 34.69 31.92 2.46
CA LEU A 129 33.55 31.97 3.38
C LEU A 129 33.77 33.07 4.42
N ASP A 130 32.71 33.81 4.74
CA ASP A 130 32.76 34.75 5.85
C ASP A 130 32.86 34.03 7.21
N LYS A 131 33.20 34.80 8.25
CA LYS A 131 33.45 34.28 9.60
C LYS A 131 32.24 33.54 10.19
N LYS A 132 31.01 34.01 9.91
CA LYS A 132 29.77 33.41 10.42
C LYS A 132 29.54 32.04 9.77
N HIS A 133 29.68 31.95 8.46
CA HIS A 133 29.45 30.72 7.71
C HIS A 133 30.54 29.67 7.94
N LYS A 134 31.79 30.08 8.20
CA LYS A 134 32.85 29.15 8.66
C LYS A 134 32.50 28.46 9.96
N LEU A 135 32.06 29.21 10.96
CA LEU A 135 31.69 28.69 12.27
C LEU A 135 30.54 27.66 12.17
N ILE A 136 29.56 27.94 11.31
CA ILE A 136 28.46 27.00 11.03
C ILE A 136 28.98 25.74 10.36
N PHE A 137 29.89 25.87 9.38
CA PHE A 137 30.46 24.73 8.66
C PHE A 137 31.32 23.83 9.55
N GLU A 138 32.12 24.41 10.45
CA GLU A 138 32.94 23.68 11.44
C GLU A 138 32.04 22.86 12.39
N LYS A 139 31.00 23.49 12.93
CA LYS A 139 29.98 22.80 13.75
C LYS A 139 29.28 21.65 13.02
N LEU A 140 28.98 21.82 11.72
CA LEU A 140 28.33 20.78 10.91
C LEU A 140 29.26 19.62 10.56
N LEU A 141 30.57 19.81 10.60
CA LEU A 141 31.57 18.77 10.35
C LEU A 141 32.09 18.10 11.64
N GLY A 142 31.70 18.61 12.81
CA GLY A 142 32.23 18.14 14.09
C GLY A 142 33.73 18.43 14.24
N LEU A 143 34.21 19.50 13.61
CA LEU A 143 35.60 19.99 13.70
C LEU A 143 35.71 21.12 14.73
#